data_AF-A0A9D4GPR1-F1
#
_entry.id   AF-A0A9D4GPR1-F1
#
_cell.length_a   1.000
_cell.length_b   1.000
_cell.length_c   1.000
_cell.angle_alpha   90.00
_cell.angle_beta   90.00
_cell.angle_gamma   90.00
#
_symmetry.space_group_name_H-M   'P 1'
#
loop_
_entity.id
_entity.type
_entity.pdbx_description
1 polymer ?
#
loop_
_entity_poly.entity_id
_entity_poly.type
_entity_poly.pdbx_seq_one_letter_code
_entity_poly.pdbx_strand_id
1 'polypeptide(L)'
;MIQIHICIFRGDEFRTAFKELKTLKACFPSVPFVALSGTLTSEQKKNLPKQLCLSNYTVIESSPDKPNLFLEKFDKGSSCDVEGEYEAVTHGICDRLFQEREKFPVTMLFLQVYYMSQVLMYLNSIFQPTSIDTALNSAICSGQNEYVIDRTVNAMNRSVRECSKPLNL
;
A
#
# COMPACT_ATOMS: atom_id res chain seq x y z
N MET A 1 -19.80 -9.98 -6.72
CA MET A 1 -18.85 -10.00 -5.60
C MET A 1 -18.87 -8.61 -4.97
N ILE A 2 -19.09 -8.48 -3.66
CA ILE A 2 -19.23 -7.19 -2.97
C ILE A 2 -18.17 -7.08 -1.86
N GLN A 3 -17.45 -5.96 -1.81
CA GLN A 3 -16.56 -5.64 -0.69
C GLN A 3 -17.36 -5.05 0.47
N ILE A 4 -17.65 -5.87 1.49
CA ILE A 4 -18.70 -5.54 2.45
C ILE A 4 -18.24 -4.62 3.58
N HIS A 5 -16.93 -4.54 3.86
CA HIS A 5 -16.42 -3.63 4.89
C HIS A 5 -16.85 -2.17 4.63
N ILE A 6 -17.06 -1.82 3.36
CA ILE A 6 -17.54 -0.50 2.93
C ILE A 6 -18.96 -0.20 3.43
N CYS A 7 -19.80 -1.22 3.64
CA CYS A 7 -21.17 -1.06 4.12
C CYS A 7 -21.24 -0.66 5.59
N ILE A 8 -20.15 -0.80 6.35
CA ILE A 8 -20.19 -0.77 7.83
C ILE A 8 -19.22 0.25 8.43
N PHE A 9 -18.07 0.51 7.81
CA PHE A 9 -16.92 1.04 8.55
C PHE A 9 -16.87 2.58 8.72
N ARG A 10 -17.74 3.38 8.09
CA ARG A 10 -17.56 4.85 8.11
C ARG A 10 -18.81 5.71 8.37
N GLY A 11 -19.83 5.18 9.05
CA GLY A 11 -20.99 5.97 9.43
C GLY A 11 -21.85 6.40 8.23
N ASP A 12 -22.86 7.23 8.50
CA ASP A 12 -23.97 7.52 7.58
C ASP A 12 -23.58 8.22 6.25
N GLU A 13 -22.34 8.68 6.10
CA GLU A 13 -21.89 9.44 4.92
C GLU A 13 -21.09 8.62 3.90
N PHE A 14 -20.56 7.45 4.27
CA PHE A 14 -19.69 6.69 3.36
C PHE A 14 -20.46 5.65 2.55
N ARG A 15 -20.65 5.95 1.27
CA ARG A 15 -21.28 5.10 0.25
C ARG A 15 -22.66 4.55 0.67
N THR A 16 -23.59 5.47 0.96
CA THR A 16 -25.00 5.18 1.26
C THR A 16 -25.69 4.25 0.25
N ALA A 17 -25.23 4.22 -1.01
CA ALA A 17 -25.69 3.28 -2.04
C ALA A 17 -25.61 1.81 -1.60
N PHE A 18 -24.72 1.45 -0.68
CA PHE A 18 -24.60 0.08 -0.18
C PHE A 18 -25.71 -0.30 0.82
N LYS A 19 -26.45 0.67 1.38
CA LYS A 19 -27.65 0.41 2.21
C LYS A 19 -28.78 -0.25 1.40
N GLU A 20 -28.78 -0.05 0.09
CA GLU A 20 -29.76 -0.62 -0.84
C GLU A 20 -29.41 -2.04 -1.31
N LEU A 21 -28.28 -2.61 -0.88
CA LEU A 21 -27.90 -3.98 -1.27
C LEU A 21 -28.89 -5.05 -0.81
N LYS A 22 -29.64 -4.80 0.25
CA LYS A 22 -30.76 -5.65 0.68
C LYS A 22 -31.81 -5.81 -0.43
N THR A 23 -32.04 -4.77 -1.22
CA THR A 23 -33.00 -4.76 -2.33
C THR A 23 -32.57 -5.72 -3.43
N LEU A 24 -31.27 -5.87 -3.66
CA LEU A 24 -30.74 -6.83 -4.63
C LEU A 24 -31.10 -8.27 -4.24
N LYS A 25 -31.00 -8.63 -2.95
CA LYS A 25 -31.40 -9.97 -2.49
C LYS A 25 -32.90 -10.17 -2.58
N ALA A 26 -33.70 -9.13 -2.33
CA ALA A 26 -35.15 -9.17 -2.47
C ALA A 26 -35.59 -9.36 -3.94
N CYS A 27 -34.94 -8.69 -4.90
CA CYS A 27 -35.24 -8.83 -6.33
C CYS A 27 -34.75 -10.16 -6.92
N PHE A 28 -33.65 -10.70 -6.40
CA PHE A 28 -33.01 -11.91 -6.91
C PHE A 28 -32.79 -12.97 -5.81
N PRO A 29 -33.87 -13.54 -5.25
CA PRO A 29 -33.77 -14.43 -4.09
C PRO A 29 -33.03 -15.74 -4.40
N SER A 30 -33.12 -16.26 -5.62
CA SER A 30 -32.47 -17.50 -6.06
C SER A 30 -30.98 -17.35 -6.38
N VAL A 31 -30.49 -16.11 -6.53
CA VAL A 31 -29.09 -15.86 -6.87
C VAL A 31 -28.22 -15.98 -5.60
N PRO A 32 -27.11 -16.75 -5.63
CA PRO A 32 -26.20 -16.84 -4.50
C PRO A 32 -25.43 -15.54 -4.31
N PHE A 33 -25.30 -15.10 -3.05
CA PHE A 33 -24.55 -13.91 -2.69
C PHE A 33 -23.20 -14.32 -2.10
N VAL A 34 -22.12 -13.81 -2.70
CA VAL A 34 -20.77 -13.95 -2.17
C VAL A 34 -20.23 -12.58 -1.81
N ALA A 35 -19.84 -12.47 -0.56
CA ALA A 35 -19.57 -11.22 0.11
C ALA A 35 -18.22 -11.38 0.82
N LEU A 36 -17.25 -10.53 0.50
CA LEU A 36 -15.85 -10.69 0.93
C LEU A 36 -15.40 -9.51 1.78
N SER A 37 -14.65 -9.80 2.84
CA SER A 37 -14.04 -8.79 3.69
C SER A 37 -12.84 -9.34 4.45
N GLY A 38 -11.80 -8.53 4.62
CA GLY A 38 -10.60 -8.86 5.40
C GLY A 38 -10.58 -8.26 6.82
N THR A 39 -11.53 -7.39 7.16
CA THR A 39 -11.42 -6.52 8.35
C THR A 39 -12.68 -6.50 9.24
N LEU A 40 -13.60 -7.47 9.09
CA LEU A 40 -14.83 -7.48 9.90
C LEU A 40 -14.54 -7.84 11.35
N THR A 41 -15.11 -7.05 12.27
CA THR A 41 -15.14 -7.39 13.69
C THR A 41 -16.15 -8.51 13.97
N SER A 42 -16.02 -9.16 15.13
CA SER A 42 -16.96 -10.19 15.59
C SER A 42 -18.42 -9.73 15.66
N GLU A 43 -18.64 -8.45 15.98
CA GLU A 43 -19.99 -7.86 15.99
C GLU A 43 -20.51 -7.64 14.57
N GLN A 44 -19.68 -7.10 13.68
CA GLN A 44 -20.06 -6.85 12.30
C GLN A 44 -20.41 -8.14 11.56
N LYS A 45 -19.67 -9.24 11.81
CA LYS A 45 -19.97 -10.57 11.27
C LYS A 45 -21.37 -11.07 11.64
N LYS A 46 -21.88 -10.73 12.83
CA LYS A 46 -23.22 -11.11 13.31
C LYS A 46 -24.33 -10.21 12.76
N ASN A 47 -24.05 -8.92 12.61
CA ASN A 47 -25.07 -7.92 12.26
C ASN A 47 -25.24 -7.77 10.74
N LEU A 48 -24.16 -7.92 9.98
CA LEU A 48 -24.15 -7.69 8.54
C LEU A 48 -25.09 -8.61 7.74
N PRO A 49 -25.17 -9.94 8.00
CA PRO A 49 -26.12 -10.80 7.29
C PRO A 49 -27.57 -10.35 7.47
N LYS A 50 -27.90 -9.81 8.66
CA LYS A 50 -29.24 -9.26 8.96
C LYS A 50 -29.50 -7.99 8.14
N GLN A 51 -28.52 -7.10 8.05
CA GLN A 51 -28.63 -5.87 7.25
C GLN A 51 -28.82 -6.14 5.76
N LEU A 52 -28.23 -7.23 5.25
CA LEU A 52 -28.34 -7.65 3.85
C LEU A 52 -29.53 -8.57 3.57
N CYS A 53 -30.40 -8.82 4.56
CA CYS A 53 -31.53 -9.76 4.45
C CYS A 53 -31.11 -11.16 3.96
N LEU A 54 -29.94 -11.63 4.36
CA LEU A 54 -29.44 -12.96 4.01
C LEU A 54 -30.01 -14.00 4.99
N SER A 55 -30.95 -14.82 4.51
CA SER A 55 -31.35 -16.05 5.17
C SER A 55 -30.41 -17.19 4.77
N ASN A 56 -30.08 -18.09 5.70
CA ASN A 56 -29.24 -19.27 5.48
C ASN A 56 -27.86 -18.95 4.86
N TYR A 57 -27.00 -18.25 5.61
CA TYR A 57 -25.64 -17.93 5.18
C TYR A 57 -24.61 -18.82 5.87
N THR A 58 -23.45 -18.99 5.23
CA THR A 58 -22.27 -19.62 5.80
C THR A 58 -21.16 -18.59 5.90
N VAL A 59 -20.52 -18.51 7.06
CA VAL A 59 -19.34 -17.66 7.26
C VAL A 59 -18.12 -18.56 7.14
N ILE A 60 -17.23 -18.21 6.21
CA ILE A 60 -15.93 -18.87 6.05
C ILE A 60 -14.87 -17.87 6.48
N GLU A 61 -14.05 -18.26 7.46
CA GLU A 61 -13.03 -17.40 8.04
C GLU A 61 -11.67 -18.08 7.94
N SER A 62 -10.66 -17.28 7.64
CA SER A 62 -9.26 -17.68 7.69
C SER A 62 -8.54 -16.80 8.70
N SER A 63 -7.58 -17.37 9.43
CA SER A 63 -6.70 -16.57 10.27
C SER A 63 -5.91 -15.56 9.41
N PRO A 64 -5.78 -14.30 9.85
CA PRO A 64 -4.86 -13.36 9.22
C PRO A 64 -3.40 -13.71 9.54
N ASP A 65 -3.16 -14.56 10.54
CA ASP A 65 -1.81 -14.96 10.94
C ASP A 65 -1.08 -15.67 9.81
N LYS A 66 0.18 -15.27 9.60
CA LYS A 66 1.08 -15.83 8.60
C LYS A 66 2.33 -16.30 9.35
N PRO A 67 2.42 -17.58 9.73
CA PRO A 67 3.53 -18.07 10.55
C PRO A 67 4.89 -17.98 9.86
N ASN A 68 4.90 -17.79 8.54
CA ASN A 68 6.09 -17.54 7.74
C ASN A 68 6.48 -16.05 7.64
N LEU A 69 5.78 -15.16 8.33
CA LEU A 69 6.07 -13.73 8.37
C LEU A 69 6.78 -13.37 9.69
N PHE A 70 8.03 -12.92 9.57
CA PHE A 70 8.78 -12.36 10.68
C PHE A 70 8.55 -10.84 10.77
N LEU A 71 8.23 -10.35 11.97
CA LEU A 71 7.98 -8.93 12.22
C LEU A 71 9.06 -8.38 13.16
N GLU A 72 9.75 -7.34 12.71
CA GLU A 72 10.78 -6.66 13.49
C GLU A 72 10.48 -5.16 13.57
N LYS A 73 10.82 -4.55 14.71
CA LYS A 73 10.66 -3.10 14.93
C LYS A 73 12.03 -2.51 15.29
N PHE A 74 12.33 -1.38 14.65
CA PHE A 74 13.50 -0.58 14.96
C PHE A 74 13.06 0.75 15.56
N ASP A 75 13.74 1.20 16.60
CA ASP A 75 13.52 2.53 17.15
C ASP A 75 14.18 3.58 16.26
N LYS A 76 13.54 4.74 16.15
CA LYS A 76 14.10 5.86 15.39
C LYS A 76 15.18 6.55 16.21
N GLY A 77 16.25 6.99 15.56
CA GLY A 77 17.33 7.73 16.19
C GLY A 77 16.89 9.11 16.66
N SER A 78 17.58 9.67 17.66
CA SER A 78 17.32 11.02 18.15
C SER A 78 18.09 12.07 17.32
N SER A 79 17.54 12.52 16.19
CA SER A 79 18.06 13.69 15.46
C SER A 79 17.36 14.98 15.89
N CYS A 80 17.99 16.12 15.61
CA CYS A 80 17.48 17.44 15.99
C CYS A 80 16.43 18.01 15.02
N ASP A 81 16.34 17.47 13.80
CA ASP A 81 15.30 17.78 12.83
C ASP A 81 14.63 16.50 12.29
N VAL A 82 13.37 16.64 11.89
CA VAL A 82 12.50 15.54 11.45
C VAL A 82 12.94 14.99 10.09
N GLU A 83 13.41 15.84 9.19
CA GLU A 83 13.80 15.46 7.83
C GLU A 83 15.06 14.60 7.83
N GLY A 84 16.08 14.99 8.59
CA GLY A 84 17.30 14.21 8.80
C GLY A 84 17.04 12.90 9.54
N GLU A 85 16.03 12.84 10.42
CA GLU A 85 15.60 11.58 11.05
C GLU A 85 15.10 10.58 10.00
N TYR A 86 14.21 11.04 9.11
CA TYR A 86 13.65 10.21 8.06
C TYR A 86 14.70 9.77 7.05
N GLU A 87 15.62 10.65 6.68
CA GLU A 87 16.74 10.34 5.79
C GLU A 87 17.64 9.27 6.41
N ALA A 88 18.07 9.44 7.66
CA ALA A 88 18.92 8.50 8.36
C ALA A 88 18.27 7.10 8.48
N VAL A 89 16.98 7.06 8.85
CA VAL A 89 16.23 5.80 8.93
C VAL A 89 16.12 5.15 7.55
N THR A 90 15.80 5.91 6.51
CA THR A 90 15.52 5.33 5.19
C THR A 90 16.80 4.90 4.48
N HIS A 91 17.89 5.67 4.58
CA HIS A 91 19.20 5.26 4.08
C HIS A 91 19.71 4.01 4.79
N GLY A 92 19.56 3.93 6.12
CA GLY A 92 19.92 2.73 6.88
C GLY A 92 19.11 1.49 6.46
N ILE A 93 17.84 1.66 6.07
CA ILE A 93 17.05 0.57 5.46
C ILE A 93 17.62 0.20 4.09
N CYS A 94 17.90 1.18 3.22
CA CYS A 94 18.43 0.94 1.88
C CYS A 94 19.79 0.23 1.90
N ASP A 95 20.69 0.61 2.81
CA ASP A 95 21.99 -0.01 2.97
C ASP A 95 21.87 -1.49 3.36
N ARG A 96 20.99 -1.80 4.32
CA ARG A 96 20.72 -3.19 4.71
C ARG A 96 20.12 -3.98 3.57
N LEU A 97 19.15 -3.42 2.84
CA LEU A 97 18.58 -4.07 1.67
C LEU A 97 19.63 -4.35 0.59
N PHE A 98 20.56 -3.43 0.38
CA PHE A 98 21.66 -3.65 -0.54
C PHE A 98 22.61 -4.77 -0.10
N GLN A 99 22.92 -4.84 1.20
CA GLN A 99 23.75 -5.90 1.78
C GLN A 99 23.06 -7.27 1.72
N GLU A 100 21.76 -7.33 1.97
CA GLU A 100 20.98 -8.57 2.05
C GLU A 100 20.21 -8.90 0.76
N ARG A 101 20.48 -8.21 -0.35
CA ARG A 101 19.73 -8.33 -1.62
C ARG A 101 19.63 -9.75 -2.16
N GLU A 102 20.64 -10.59 -1.93
CA GLU A 102 20.62 -12.00 -2.37
C GLU A 102 19.64 -12.83 -1.55
N LYS A 103 19.43 -12.48 -0.28
CA LYS A 103 18.48 -13.13 0.63
C LYS A 103 17.06 -12.63 0.41
N PHE A 104 16.91 -11.36 -0.01
CA PHE A 104 15.63 -10.71 -0.26
C PHE A 104 15.55 -10.15 -1.70
N PRO A 105 15.50 -11.03 -2.72
CA PRO A 105 15.56 -10.64 -4.12
C PRO A 105 14.36 -9.80 -4.57
N VAL A 106 13.24 -9.87 -3.82
CA VAL A 106 12.07 -9.02 -4.02
C VAL A 106 11.75 -8.32 -2.71
N THR A 107 11.84 -7.00 -2.71
CA THR A 107 11.56 -6.16 -1.55
C THR A 107 10.54 -5.08 -1.92
N MET A 108 9.53 -4.89 -1.06
CA MET A 108 8.61 -3.77 -1.14
C MET A 108 8.92 -2.76 -0.04
N LEU A 109 9.16 -1.51 -0.43
CA LEU A 109 9.43 -0.42 0.49
C LEU A 109 8.27 0.58 0.46
N PHE A 110 7.54 0.69 1.58
CA PHE A 110 6.42 1.62 1.71
C PHE A 110 6.91 2.93 2.36
N LEU A 111 6.78 4.04 1.63
CA LEU A 111 7.26 5.36 2.05
C LEU A 111 6.18 6.42 1.84
N GLN A 112 6.28 7.53 2.58
CA GLN A 112 5.50 8.72 2.26
C GLN A 112 6.02 9.33 0.94
N VAL A 113 5.09 9.82 0.12
CA VAL A 113 5.38 10.41 -1.20
C VAL A 113 6.48 11.45 -1.16
N TYR A 114 6.50 12.28 -0.12
CA TYR A 114 7.48 13.35 0.06
C TYR A 114 8.94 12.85 -0.02
N TYR A 115 9.24 11.66 0.52
CA TYR A 115 10.60 11.11 0.57
C TYR A 115 10.96 10.21 -0.62
N MET A 116 10.01 9.88 -1.50
CA MET A 116 10.22 8.88 -2.55
C MET A 116 11.35 9.27 -3.51
N SER A 117 11.46 10.54 -3.90
CA SER A 117 12.49 10.98 -4.84
C SER A 117 13.90 10.87 -4.27
N GLN A 118 14.09 11.26 -3.02
CA GLN A 118 15.39 11.19 -2.33
C GLN A 118 15.84 9.74 -2.17
N VAL A 119 14.93 8.90 -1.67
CA VAL A 119 15.22 7.47 -1.43
C VAL A 119 15.52 6.75 -2.73
N LEU A 120 14.79 7.08 -3.80
CA LEU A 120 15.09 6.56 -5.12
C LEU A 120 16.48 6.98 -5.60
N MET A 121 16.84 8.26 -5.47
CA MET A 121 18.16 8.74 -5.86
C MET A 121 19.26 7.99 -5.10
N TYR A 122 19.05 7.72 -3.81
CA TYR A 122 19.96 6.94 -2.99
C TYR A 122 20.02 5.47 -3.44
N LEU A 123 18.88 4.82 -3.69
CA LEU A 123 18.85 3.46 -4.22
C LEU A 123 19.57 3.35 -5.57
N ASN A 124 19.38 4.34 -6.45
CA ASN A 124 20.09 4.40 -7.73
C ASN A 124 21.60 4.54 -7.57
N SER A 125 22.06 5.29 -6.56
CA SER A 125 23.49 5.46 -6.31
C SER A 125 24.15 4.15 -5.83
N ILE A 126 23.44 3.33 -5.05
CA ILE A 126 23.98 2.07 -4.51
C ILE A 126 23.75 0.85 -5.42
N PHE A 127 22.63 0.78 -6.16
CA PHE A 127 22.29 -0.37 -7.04
C PHE A 127 22.71 -0.19 -8.51
N GLN A 128 23.13 1.02 -8.92
CA GLN A 128 23.46 1.41 -10.29
C GLN A 128 22.26 1.46 -11.28
N PRO A 129 22.32 2.31 -12.34
CA PRO A 129 21.12 2.74 -13.09
C PRO A 129 20.40 1.67 -13.91
N THR A 130 21.07 0.61 -14.35
CA THR A 130 20.49 -0.38 -15.29
C THR A 130 19.41 -1.28 -14.68
N SER A 131 19.28 -1.31 -13.35
CA SER A 131 18.39 -2.23 -12.62
C SER A 131 17.03 -1.61 -12.23
N ILE A 132 17.00 -0.30 -11.93
CA ILE A 132 15.87 0.33 -11.22
C ILE A 132 14.84 0.96 -12.16
N ASP A 133 15.24 1.47 -13.34
CA ASP A 133 14.33 2.17 -14.27
C ASP A 133 13.12 1.29 -14.69
N THR A 134 13.31 -0.02 -14.76
CA THR A 134 12.22 -0.97 -15.09
C THR A 134 11.30 -1.23 -13.90
N ALA A 135 11.84 -1.33 -12.67
CA ALA A 135 11.06 -1.57 -11.46
C ALA A 135 10.21 -0.34 -11.07
N LEU A 136 10.74 0.85 -11.29
CA LEU A 136 10.13 2.11 -10.86
C LEU A 136 8.84 2.47 -11.61
N ASN A 137 8.80 2.21 -12.91
CA ASN A 137 7.64 2.47 -13.75
C ASN A 137 6.40 1.68 -13.32
N SER A 138 6.58 0.61 -12.55
CA SER A 138 5.46 -0.20 -12.03
C SER A 138 4.88 0.31 -10.69
N ALA A 139 5.70 0.97 -9.86
CA ALA A 139 5.33 1.35 -8.49
C ALA A 139 4.56 2.68 -8.39
N ILE A 140 4.80 3.61 -9.31
CA ILE A 140 4.19 4.96 -9.28
C ILE A 140 2.70 4.93 -9.68
N CYS A 141 2.27 3.87 -10.39
CA CYS A 141 0.93 3.81 -10.99
C CYS A 141 -0.18 3.29 -10.07
N SER A 142 0.11 2.75 -8.87
CA SER A 142 -0.95 2.23 -8.00
C SER A 142 -1.50 3.28 -7.04
N GLY A 143 -2.46 4.08 -7.51
CA GLY A 143 -3.40 4.81 -6.66
C GLY A 143 -3.06 6.26 -6.27
N GLN A 144 -2.11 6.90 -6.95
CA GLN A 144 -1.78 8.32 -6.72
C GLN A 144 -2.51 9.24 -7.70
N ASN A 145 -2.79 10.49 -7.27
CA ASN A 145 -3.34 11.54 -8.13
C ASN A 145 -2.33 11.86 -9.25
N GLU A 146 -2.81 12.00 -10.49
CA GLU A 146 -2.03 12.29 -11.70
C GLU A 146 -1.06 13.47 -11.52
N TYR A 147 -1.46 14.50 -10.77
CA TYR A 147 -0.59 15.64 -10.43
C TYR A 147 0.65 15.25 -9.61
N VAL A 148 0.49 14.32 -8.67
CA VAL A 148 1.58 13.83 -7.81
C VAL A 148 2.52 12.93 -8.61
N ILE A 149 1.96 12.11 -9.50
CA ILE A 149 2.71 11.31 -10.45
C ILE A 149 3.56 12.22 -11.32
N ASP A 150 2.96 13.21 -11.97
CA ASP A 150 3.65 14.15 -12.86
C ASP A 150 4.74 14.94 -12.15
N ARG A 151 4.49 15.42 -10.92
CA ARG A 151 5.51 16.13 -10.16
C ARG A 151 6.70 15.22 -9.82
N THR A 152 6.43 13.98 -9.43
CA THR A 152 7.46 13.00 -9.07
C THR A 152 8.27 12.60 -10.30
N VAL A 153 7.61 12.27 -11.43
CA VAL A 153 8.23 11.99 -12.73
C VAL A 153 9.10 13.16 -13.18
N ASN A 154 8.61 14.40 -13.08
CA ASN A 154 9.36 15.58 -13.45
C ASN A 154 10.58 15.83 -12.54
N ALA A 155 10.47 15.58 -11.23
CA ALA A 155 11.58 15.67 -10.30
C ALA A 155 12.65 14.62 -10.63
N MET A 156 12.26 13.36 -10.86
CA MET A 156 13.18 12.29 -11.23
C MET A 156 13.89 12.57 -12.56
N ASN A 157 13.16 13.04 -13.56
CA ASN A 157 13.73 13.44 -14.86
C ASN A 157 14.70 14.64 -14.74
N ARG A 158 14.56 15.52 -13.76
CA ARG A 158 15.56 16.57 -13.49
C ARG A 158 16.82 15.97 -12.87
N SER A 159 16.66 15.13 -11.85
CA SER A 159 17.80 14.51 -11.15
C SER A 159 18.64 13.61 -12.06
N VAL A 160 18.01 12.82 -12.94
CA VAL A 160 18.71 12.01 -13.96
C VAL A 160 19.55 12.90 -14.90
N ARG A 161 19.01 14.06 -15.30
CA ARG A 161 19.73 15.04 -16.15
C ARG A 161 20.88 15.72 -15.43
N GLU A 162 20.81 15.88 -14.11
CA GLU A 162 21.88 16.45 -13.29
C GLU A 162 23.03 15.45 -13.06
N CYS A 163 22.72 14.17 -12.83
CA CYS A 163 23.73 13.11 -12.75
C CYS A 163 24.41 12.80 -14.10
N SER A 164 23.78 13.15 -15.22
CA SER A 164 24.33 12.92 -16.57
C SER A 164 25.27 14.04 -17.05
N LYS A 165 25.47 15.10 -16.25
CA LYS A 165 26.44 16.16 -16.60
C LYS A 165 27.85 15.64 -16.33
N PRO A 166 28.79 15.75 -17.29
CA PRO A 166 30.18 15.43 -17.01
C PRO A 166 30.68 16.35 -15.89
N LEU A 167 31.36 15.77 -14.89
CA LEU A 167 32.13 16.56 -13.94
C LEU A 167 33.17 17.36 -14.74
N ASN A 168 33.00 18.67 -14.80
CA ASN A 168 34.07 19.55 -15.26
C ASN A 168 35.19 19.47 -14.21
N LEU A 169 36.22 18.67 -14.54
CA LEU A 169 37.55 18.74 -13.93
C LEU A 169 38.27 20.02 -14.37
#